data_AF-A0A286A210-F1
#
_entry.id   AF-A0A286A210-F1
#
_cell.length_a   1.000
_cell.length_b   1.000
_cell.length_c   1.000
_cell.angle_alpha   90.00
_cell.angle_beta   90.00
_cell.angle_gamma   90.00
#
_symmetry.space_group_name_H-M   'P 1'
#
loop_
_entity.id
_entity.type
_entity.pdbx_description
1 polymer ?
#
loop_
_entity_poly.entity_id
_entity_poly.type
_entity_poly.pdbx_seq_one_letter_code
_entity_poly.pdbx_strand_id
1 'polypeptide(L)'
;MDLYTTIEKLIEQAKARGIYSEHELYVLWPTFLKENLSKRINPECQKKHIVGTKTFENYNRVSKAKGFAGAAYFDFNIDVYKIVQQSIGTGLVVFDKTGKIKEEIVKFSNDIGFAGCEELVRTNVISIRYAKKGIHATPVHPIKYEDTINFLKSR
;
A
#
# COMPACT_ATOMS: atom_id res chain seq x y z
N MET A 1 -23.65 6.80 -1.58
CA MET A 1 -22.79 7.46 -0.57
C MET A 1 -21.94 8.44 -1.33
N ASP A 2 -22.03 9.74 -1.04
CA ASP A 2 -21.22 10.74 -1.73
C ASP A 2 -19.75 10.70 -1.24
N LEU A 3 -18.88 11.40 -1.97
CA LEU A 3 -17.44 11.44 -1.69
C LEU A 3 -17.14 12.04 -0.31
N TYR A 4 -17.92 13.01 0.13
CA TYR A 4 -17.72 13.72 1.39
C TYR A 4 -17.98 12.79 2.58
N THR A 5 -19.11 12.09 2.56
CA THR A 5 -19.47 11.06 3.54
C THR A 5 -18.41 9.94 3.61
N THR A 6 -17.82 9.60 2.47
CA THR A 6 -16.75 8.58 2.39
C THR A 6 -15.47 9.07 3.08
N ILE A 7 -15.08 10.33 2.85
CA ILE A 7 -13.89 10.93 3.48
C ILE A 7 -14.04 10.98 4.99
N GLU A 8 -15.17 11.48 5.49
CA GLU A 8 -15.42 11.56 6.94
C GLU A 8 -15.34 10.20 7.61
N LYS A 9 -15.95 9.17 7.01
CA LYS A 9 -15.88 7.80 7.52
C LYS A 9 -14.44 7.28 7.61
N LEU A 10 -13.62 7.53 6.60
CA LEU A 10 -12.21 7.07 6.58
C LEU A 10 -11.36 7.81 7.62
N ILE A 11 -11.63 9.09 7.85
CA ILE A 11 -10.97 9.87 8.91
C ILE A 11 -11.36 9.36 10.29
N GLU A 12 -12.65 9.07 10.53
CA GLU A 12 -13.09 8.48 11.81
C GLU A 12 -12.47 7.10 12.05
N GLN A 13 -12.30 6.29 11.00
CA GLN A 13 -11.54 5.03 11.10
C GLN A 13 -10.07 5.26 11.46
N ALA A 14 -9.43 6.29 10.89
CA ALA A 14 -8.07 6.67 11.25
C ALA A 14 -7.97 7.14 12.70
N LYS A 15 -8.91 7.97 13.14
CA LYS A 15 -9.01 8.45 14.52
C LYS A 15 -9.19 7.30 15.51
N ALA A 16 -10.04 6.33 15.21
CA ALA A 16 -10.30 5.16 16.05
C ALA A 16 -9.05 4.28 16.28
N ARG A 17 -8.02 4.38 15.44
CA ARG A 17 -6.75 3.67 15.65
C ARG A 17 -5.93 4.26 16.80
N GLY A 18 -6.11 5.54 17.15
CA GLY A 18 -5.41 6.20 18.25
C GLY A 18 -3.89 6.31 18.07
N ILE A 19 -3.40 6.37 16.81
CA ILE A 19 -1.97 6.40 16.47
C ILE A 19 -1.55 7.62 15.64
N TYR A 20 -2.49 8.55 15.40
CA TYR A 20 -2.26 9.75 14.61
C TYR A 20 -2.40 11.00 15.48
N SER A 21 -1.55 11.98 15.23
CA SER A 21 -1.68 13.32 15.83
C SER A 21 -2.92 14.06 15.33
N GLU A 22 -3.35 15.09 16.05
CA GLU A 22 -4.43 15.97 15.60
C GLU A 22 -4.10 16.62 14.26
N HIS A 23 -2.85 17.06 14.05
CA HIS A 23 -2.43 17.64 12.78
C HIS A 23 -2.58 16.64 11.62
N GLU A 24 -2.17 15.38 11.82
CA GLU A 24 -2.36 14.34 10.81
C GLU A 24 -3.85 14.12 10.51
N LEU A 25 -4.69 13.98 11.54
CA LEU A 25 -6.12 13.68 11.39
C LEU A 25 -6.91 14.82 10.74
N TYR A 26 -6.62 16.07 11.09
CA TYR A 26 -7.43 17.22 10.67
C TYR A 26 -6.85 17.98 9.48
N VAL A 27 -5.57 17.77 9.12
CA VAL A 27 -4.93 18.45 7.99
C VAL A 27 -4.47 17.46 6.92
N LEU A 28 -3.68 16.45 7.30
CA LEU A 28 -3.00 15.61 6.32
C LEU A 28 -3.91 14.53 5.74
N TRP A 29 -4.73 13.86 6.57
CA TRP A 29 -5.69 12.84 6.13
C TRP A 29 -6.74 13.38 5.16
N PRO A 30 -7.43 14.51 5.42
CA PRO A 30 -8.38 15.09 4.47
C PRO A 30 -7.73 15.42 3.12
N THR A 31 -6.53 16.02 3.15
CA THR A 31 -5.75 16.36 1.96
C THR A 31 -5.40 15.10 1.17
N PHE A 32 -4.86 14.09 1.84
CA PHE A 32 -4.54 12.79 1.25
C PHE A 32 -5.75 12.16 0.56
N LEU A 33 -6.89 12.07 1.24
CA LEU A 33 -8.08 11.44 0.69
C LEU A 33 -8.63 12.20 -0.51
N LYS A 34 -8.72 13.53 -0.43
CA LYS A 34 -9.16 14.39 -1.53
C LYS A 34 -8.31 14.23 -2.78
N GLU A 35 -6.99 14.10 -2.61
CA GLU A 35 -6.04 13.98 -3.72
C GLU A 35 -5.97 12.58 -4.33
N ASN A 36 -6.26 11.53 -3.54
CA ASN A 36 -5.88 10.16 -3.92
C ASN A 36 -7.05 9.18 -4.06
N LEU A 37 -8.25 9.44 -3.51
CA LEU A 37 -9.39 8.51 -3.59
C LEU A 37 -9.83 8.17 -5.02
N SER A 38 -9.66 9.11 -5.96
CA SER A 38 -10.01 8.92 -7.37
C SER A 38 -8.83 8.46 -8.24
N LYS A 39 -7.62 8.33 -7.67
CA LYS A 39 -6.45 7.91 -8.44
C LYS A 39 -6.58 6.45 -8.86
N ARG A 40 -6.14 6.20 -10.09
CA ARG A 40 -6.09 4.85 -10.65
C ARG A 40 -4.69 4.26 -10.48
N ILE A 41 -4.63 2.95 -10.45
CA ILE A 41 -3.37 2.22 -10.52
C ILE A 41 -2.68 2.51 -11.85
N ASN A 42 -1.37 2.69 -11.81
CA ASN A 42 -0.53 2.72 -13.00
C ASN A 42 -0.26 1.28 -13.46
N PRO A 43 -0.87 0.81 -14.57
CA PRO A 43 -0.75 -0.58 -15.01
C PRO A 43 0.69 -0.96 -15.37
N GLU A 44 1.49 -0.02 -15.90
CA GLU A 44 2.88 -0.30 -16.28
C GLU A 44 3.77 -0.57 -15.06
N CYS A 45 3.54 0.15 -13.97
CA CYS A 45 4.20 -0.14 -12.70
C CYS A 45 3.68 -1.45 -12.10
N GLN A 46 2.35 -1.66 -12.14
CA GLN A 46 1.71 -2.79 -11.48
C GLN A 46 2.09 -4.14 -12.09
N LYS A 47 2.30 -4.21 -13.42
CA LYS A 47 2.76 -5.42 -14.13
C LYS A 47 4.04 -6.03 -13.55
N LYS A 48 4.87 -5.27 -12.82
CA LYS A 48 6.05 -5.79 -12.11
C LYS A 48 5.72 -6.79 -10.99
N HIS A 49 4.45 -6.91 -10.60
CA HIS A 49 3.97 -7.79 -9.53
C HIS A 49 2.90 -8.78 -10.00
N ILE A 50 2.72 -8.92 -11.33
CA ILE A 50 1.75 -9.84 -11.93
C ILE A 50 2.52 -10.92 -12.69
N VAL A 51 2.51 -12.13 -12.13
CA VAL A 51 3.23 -13.30 -12.67
C VAL A 51 2.77 -13.61 -14.10
N GLY A 52 3.70 -14.09 -14.94
CA GLY A 52 3.41 -14.45 -16.34
C GLY A 52 3.46 -13.28 -17.33
N THR A 53 3.64 -12.04 -16.85
CA THR A 53 3.91 -10.90 -17.73
C THR A 53 5.40 -10.79 -18.06
N LYS A 54 5.74 -10.36 -19.29
CA LYS A 54 7.14 -10.09 -19.67
C LYS A 54 7.82 -9.08 -18.71
N THR A 55 7.06 -8.11 -18.22
CA THR A 55 7.54 -7.11 -17.25
C THR A 55 7.91 -7.75 -15.92
N PHE A 56 7.06 -8.64 -15.38
CA PHE A 56 7.36 -9.38 -14.17
C PHE A 56 8.59 -10.27 -14.34
N GLU A 57 8.66 -11.07 -15.41
CA GLU A 57 9.79 -11.99 -15.61
C GLU A 57 11.13 -11.24 -15.67
N ASN A 58 11.17 -10.12 -16.39
CA ASN A 58 12.36 -9.29 -16.43
C ASN A 58 12.69 -8.67 -15.06
N TYR A 59 11.69 -8.15 -14.34
CA TYR A 59 11.89 -7.55 -13.03
C TYR A 59 12.37 -8.57 -12.00
N ASN A 60 11.77 -9.76 -11.99
CA ASN A 60 12.16 -10.89 -11.16
C ASN A 60 13.60 -11.33 -11.43
N ARG A 61 13.98 -11.47 -12.71
CA ARG A 61 15.35 -11.80 -13.11
C ARG A 61 16.36 -10.75 -12.63
N VAL A 62 16.04 -9.46 -12.79
CA VAL A 62 16.90 -8.36 -12.32
C VAL A 62 17.01 -8.35 -10.80
N SER A 63 15.92 -8.62 -10.07
CA SER A 63 15.96 -8.74 -8.60
C SER A 63 16.86 -9.89 -8.16
N LYS A 64 16.74 -11.07 -8.77
CA LYS A 64 17.61 -12.22 -8.49
C LYS A 64 19.08 -11.94 -8.78
N ALA A 65 19.38 -11.27 -9.89
CA ALA A 65 20.74 -10.87 -10.24
C ALA A 65 21.37 -9.89 -9.22
N LYS A 66 20.56 -9.21 -8.40
CA LYS A 66 21.01 -8.33 -7.30
C LYS A 66 21.13 -9.06 -5.95
N GLY A 67 20.93 -10.37 -5.91
CA GLY A 67 21.01 -11.17 -4.68
C GLY A 67 19.72 -11.24 -3.87
N PHE A 68 18.58 -10.77 -4.39
CA PHE A 68 17.27 -10.94 -3.75
C PHE A 68 16.62 -12.29 -4.12
N ALA A 69 15.70 -12.78 -3.29
CA ALA A 69 14.89 -13.97 -3.56
C ALA A 69 14.12 -13.91 -4.89
N GLY A 70 13.71 -12.70 -5.28
CA GLY A 70 12.94 -12.43 -6.48
C GLY A 70 12.14 -11.14 -6.38
N ALA A 71 11.23 -10.93 -7.33
CA ALA A 71 10.23 -9.87 -7.22
C ALA A 71 9.05 -10.33 -6.37
N ALA A 72 8.55 -9.47 -5.48
CA ALA A 72 7.26 -9.69 -4.82
C ALA A 72 6.13 -9.75 -5.85
N TYR A 73 5.11 -10.58 -5.63
CA TYR A 73 4.01 -10.78 -6.57
C TYR A 73 2.69 -11.13 -5.88
N PHE A 74 1.59 -10.79 -6.55
CA PHE A 74 0.25 -11.18 -6.14
C PHE A 74 -0.08 -12.60 -6.61
N ASP A 75 -0.92 -13.31 -5.86
CA ASP A 75 -1.50 -14.57 -6.33
C ASP A 75 -2.38 -14.35 -7.57
N PHE A 76 -2.45 -15.36 -8.44
CA PHE A 76 -3.13 -15.26 -9.74
C PHE A 76 -4.63 -14.98 -9.64
N ASN A 77 -5.26 -15.35 -8.53
CA ASN A 77 -6.69 -15.18 -8.26
C ASN A 77 -7.02 -13.79 -7.67
N ILE A 78 -6.00 -12.99 -7.36
CA ILE A 78 -6.19 -11.66 -6.78
C ILE A 78 -6.39 -10.62 -7.88
N ASP A 79 -7.56 -10.01 -7.90
CA ASP A 79 -7.80 -8.79 -8.69
C ASP A 79 -7.18 -7.59 -7.99
N VAL A 80 -5.89 -7.36 -8.29
CA VAL A 80 -5.10 -6.27 -7.70
C VAL A 80 -5.74 -4.89 -7.91
N TYR A 81 -6.42 -4.68 -9.04
CA TYR A 81 -7.01 -3.39 -9.37
C TYR A 81 -8.20 -3.10 -8.46
N LYS A 82 -9.06 -4.10 -8.27
CA LYS A 82 -10.21 -4.00 -7.38
C LYS A 82 -9.79 -3.86 -5.92
N ILE A 83 -8.89 -4.69 -5.42
CA ILE A 83 -8.52 -4.65 -3.98
C ILE A 83 -7.87 -3.31 -3.62
N VAL A 84 -6.99 -2.77 -4.47
CA VAL A 84 -6.30 -1.51 -4.16
C VAL A 84 -7.28 -0.35 -4.17
N GLN A 85 -8.19 -0.30 -5.15
CA GLN A 85 -9.19 0.76 -5.21
C GLN A 85 -10.14 0.74 -4.01
N GLN A 86 -10.43 -0.44 -3.46
CA GLN A 86 -11.23 -0.60 -2.24
C GLN A 86 -10.44 -0.31 -0.95
N SER A 87 -9.11 -0.26 -1.03
CA SER A 87 -8.24 -0.15 0.15
C SER A 87 -7.73 1.26 0.43
N ILE A 88 -7.89 2.21 -0.48
CA ILE A 88 -7.37 3.58 -0.32
C ILE A 88 -7.95 4.22 0.94
N GLY A 89 -7.07 4.62 1.86
CA GLY A 89 -7.42 5.25 3.14
C GLY A 89 -7.92 4.28 4.22
N THR A 90 -7.93 2.97 3.95
CA THR A 90 -8.34 1.96 4.94
C THR A 90 -7.18 1.42 5.77
N GLY A 91 -5.95 1.69 5.35
CA GLY A 91 -4.73 1.22 5.99
C GLY A 91 -4.09 2.23 6.93
N LEU A 92 -2.82 1.95 7.20
CA LEU A 92 -1.90 2.80 7.96
C LEU A 92 -1.20 3.76 6.99
N VAL A 93 -1.69 4.98 6.91
CA VAL A 93 -1.12 6.06 6.10
C VAL A 93 0.12 6.62 6.81
N VAL A 94 1.24 6.71 6.12
CA VAL A 94 2.51 7.23 6.64
C VAL A 94 2.85 8.54 5.95
N PHE A 95 2.82 9.63 6.70
CA PHE A 95 3.30 10.93 6.24
C PHE A 95 4.79 11.10 6.54
N ASP A 96 5.52 11.77 5.66
CA ASP A 96 6.87 12.23 5.93
C ASP A 96 6.88 13.52 6.78
N LYS A 97 8.07 13.98 7.16
CA LYS A 97 8.24 15.21 7.97
C LYS A 97 7.73 16.48 7.29
N THR A 98 7.48 16.44 5.97
CA THR A 98 6.92 17.55 5.19
C THR A 98 5.41 17.46 5.02
N GLY A 99 4.77 16.44 5.62
CA GLY A 99 3.34 16.18 5.51
C GLY A 99 2.94 15.47 4.20
N LYS A 100 3.90 15.03 3.38
CA LYS A 100 3.59 14.29 2.15
C LYS A 100 3.40 12.81 2.44
N ILE A 101 2.47 12.19 1.72
CA ILE A 101 2.25 10.74 1.81
C ILE A 101 3.48 9.98 1.28
N LYS A 102 4.07 9.15 2.14
CA LYS A 102 5.16 8.24 1.79
C LYS A 102 4.62 6.92 1.25
N GLU A 103 3.75 6.28 2.02
CA GLU A 103 3.08 5.02 1.69
C GLU A 103 1.86 4.81 2.58
N GLU A 104 0.94 3.94 2.14
CA GLU A 104 -0.12 3.38 2.97
C GLU A 104 0.07 1.87 3.09
N ILE A 105 0.01 1.34 4.31
CA ILE A 105 0.17 -0.09 4.58
C ILE A 105 -1.18 -0.70 4.94
N VAL A 106 -1.65 -1.67 4.15
CA VAL A 106 -2.96 -2.32 4.32
C VAL A 106 -2.74 -3.80 4.59
N LYS A 107 -3.42 -4.34 5.61
CA LYS A 107 -3.40 -5.75 5.98
C LYS A 107 -4.78 -6.35 5.73
N PHE A 108 -4.82 -7.49 5.05
CA PHE A 108 -6.02 -8.23 4.70
C PHE A 108 -6.20 -9.45 5.61
N SER A 109 -7.41 -9.99 5.67
CA SER A 109 -7.69 -11.23 6.42
C SER A 109 -7.12 -12.47 5.72
N ASN A 110 -7.04 -12.44 4.39
CA ASN A 110 -6.54 -13.53 3.57
C ASN A 110 -5.19 -13.17 2.97
N ASP A 111 -4.41 -14.20 2.67
CA ASP A 111 -3.19 -14.05 1.89
C ASP A 111 -3.47 -13.51 0.49
N ILE A 112 -2.52 -12.74 -0.03
CA ILE A 112 -2.64 -12.04 -1.33
C ILE A 112 -1.47 -12.31 -2.28
N GLY A 113 -0.41 -12.96 -1.81
CA GLY A 113 0.78 -13.21 -2.61
C GLY A 113 2.04 -13.43 -1.77
N PHE A 114 3.19 -13.11 -2.34
CA PHE A 114 4.50 -13.33 -1.74
C PHE A 114 5.38 -12.08 -1.76
N ALA A 115 6.18 -11.91 -0.71
CA ALA A 115 7.15 -10.84 -0.59
C ALA A 115 8.31 -11.23 0.33
N GLY A 116 9.47 -10.62 0.14
CA GLY A 116 10.63 -10.79 1.01
C GLY A 116 11.95 -10.55 0.27
N CYS A 117 13.02 -10.39 1.05
CA CYS A 117 14.34 -10.00 0.55
C CYS A 117 15.23 -11.23 0.32
N GLU A 118 15.47 -12.01 1.38
CA GLU A 118 16.29 -13.23 1.36
C GLU A 118 15.49 -14.44 0.87
N GLU A 119 14.23 -14.55 1.34
CA GLU A 119 13.26 -15.53 0.90
C GLU A 119 11.91 -14.87 0.64
N LEU A 120 11.14 -15.41 -0.29
CA LEU A 120 9.76 -14.98 -0.52
C LEU A 120 8.85 -15.72 0.44
N VAL A 121 8.20 -14.98 1.35
CA VAL A 121 7.22 -15.52 2.28
C VAL A 121 5.81 -15.13 1.87
N ARG A 122 4.84 -15.95 2.25
CA ARG A 122 3.43 -15.65 2.05
C ARG A 122 3.05 -14.38 2.82
N THR A 123 2.23 -13.53 2.22
CA THR A 123 1.82 -12.26 2.84
C THR A 123 0.36 -11.92 2.58
N ASN A 124 -0.24 -11.24 3.56
CA ASN A 124 -1.53 -10.59 3.52
C ASN A 124 -1.40 -9.05 3.60
N VAL A 125 -0.20 -8.49 3.37
CA VAL A 125 0.08 -7.05 3.54
C VAL A 125 0.53 -6.44 2.21
N ILE A 126 -0.05 -5.28 1.87
CA ILE A 126 0.44 -4.42 0.77
C ILE A 126 0.98 -3.09 1.29
N SER A 127 1.96 -2.57 0.55
CA SER A 127 2.29 -1.15 0.53
C SER A 127 1.69 -0.52 -0.72
N ILE A 128 0.94 0.56 -0.54
CA ILE A 128 0.36 1.38 -1.60
C ILE A 128 1.16 2.69 -1.66
N ARG A 129 1.75 2.97 -2.82
CA ARG A 129 2.46 4.22 -3.09
C ARG A 129 1.65 5.09 -4.03
N TYR A 130 1.55 6.36 -3.66
CA TYR A 130 0.79 7.37 -4.39
C TYR A 130 1.74 8.28 -5.16
N ALA A 131 1.74 8.19 -6.49
CA ALA A 131 2.55 9.05 -7.35
C ALA A 131 1.67 9.92 -8.25
N LYS A 132 2.29 10.87 -8.97
CA LYS A 132 1.61 11.70 -9.98
C LYS A 132 1.04 10.86 -11.13
N LYS A 133 1.76 9.81 -11.54
CA LYS A 133 1.35 8.90 -12.63
C LYS A 133 0.31 7.85 -12.21
N GLY A 134 -0.12 7.87 -10.94
CA GLY A 134 -1.07 6.90 -10.39
C GLY A 134 -0.50 6.12 -9.21
N ILE A 135 -1.24 5.08 -8.83
CA ILE A 135 -0.94 4.22 -7.69
C ILE A 135 -0.06 3.05 -8.11
N HIS A 136 0.85 2.64 -7.24
CA HIS A 136 1.60 1.38 -7.36
C HIS A 136 1.47 0.61 -6.05
N ALA A 137 0.91 -0.59 -6.12
CA ALA A 137 0.75 -1.47 -4.96
C ALA A 137 1.71 -2.66 -5.04
N THR A 138 2.33 -2.99 -3.92
CA THR A 138 3.33 -4.05 -3.83
C THR A 138 3.04 -4.90 -2.60
N PRO A 139 2.98 -6.24 -2.71
CA PRO A 139 3.00 -7.11 -1.54
C PRO A 139 4.28 -6.86 -0.77
N VAL A 140 4.19 -6.76 0.55
CA VAL A 140 5.35 -6.52 1.43
C VAL A 140 5.42 -7.61 2.49
N HIS A 141 6.60 -7.76 3.11
CA HIS A 141 6.78 -8.74 4.18
C HIS A 141 5.75 -8.50 5.30
N PRO A 142 5.12 -9.54 5.88
CA PRO A 142 4.05 -9.39 6.88
C PRO A 142 4.42 -8.44 8.03
N ILE A 143 5.64 -8.58 8.56
CA ILE A 143 6.17 -7.75 9.67
C ILE A 143 6.09 -6.24 9.44
N LYS A 144 6.05 -5.81 8.17
CA LYS A 144 5.99 -4.40 7.79
C LYS A 144 4.77 -3.71 8.40
N TYR A 145 3.67 -4.42 8.62
CA TYR A 145 2.47 -3.85 9.23
C TYR A 145 2.73 -3.47 10.69
N GLU A 146 3.24 -4.42 11.49
CA GLU A 146 3.59 -4.21 12.90
C GLU A 146 4.69 -3.15 13.06
N ASP A 147 5.73 -3.18 12.21
CA ASP A 147 6.77 -2.14 12.18
C ASP A 147 6.19 -0.75 11.92
N THR A 148 5.19 -0.67 11.04
CA THR A 148 4.53 0.60 10.71
C THR A 148 3.69 1.12 11.86
N ILE A 149 3.01 0.24 12.62
CA ILE A 149 2.30 0.62 13.85
C ILE A 149 3.29 1.18 14.87
N ASN A 150 4.41 0.49 15.10
CA ASN A 150 5.42 0.93 16.07
C ASN A 150 6.00 2.29 15.68
N PHE A 151 6.32 2.46 14.39
CA PHE A 151 6.77 3.74 13.85
C PHE A 151 5.71 4.85 13.95
N LEU A 152 4.41 4.54 13.84
CA LEU A 152 3.32 5.50 14.03
C LEU A 152 3.19 5.95 15.48
N LYS A 153 3.34 5.01 16.42
CA LYS A 153 3.21 5.28 17.86
C LYS A 153 4.40 6.03 18.46
N SER A 154 5.57 5.96 17.84
CA SER A 154 6.81 6.52 18.39
C SER A 154 7.13 7.95 17.93
N ARG A 155 6.19 8.64 17.27
CA ARG A 155 6.41 9.95 16.64
C ARG A 155 6.08 11.10 17.58
#